data_AF-A0A971C5C1-F1
#
_entry.id   AF-A0A971C5C1-F1
#
_cell.length_a   1.000
_cell.length_b   1.000
_cell.length_c   1.000
_cell.angle_alpha   90.00
_cell.angle_beta   90.00
_cell.angle_gamma   90.00
#
_symmetry.space_group_name_H-M   'P 1'
#
loop_
_entity.id
_entity.type
_entity.pdbx_description
1 polymer ?
#
loop_
_entity_poly.entity_id
_entity_poly.type
_entity_poly.pdbx_seq_one_letter_code
_entity_poly.pdbx_strand_id
1 'polypeptide(L)'
;MFDKTRLQDALVKYKQNFVSSQWGEEKYKWEAVKCFQDNWDVNAADFAAMLALSLSKTGNLLTSRYRFPAGMIKEFSETAPEEVRAMFIALFDESKDVVTRITDFKDRSSIMLEKYGDGAKQHYQDENAVSTYLWLRYPDKYYIYKIGEISTVANKLASDYQFRRGAYADNLRNFYSFYDELCGEIKKDEELLRLLKSQLTEECYPDPEYRTLTIDVGFYISRNFPQKNILPTDDWFPTDYTPNISVDEWVQLLNDQDVFTAGSLEIMKRMKDHGGQATCTQLSIKYGKTKNFYNSGSSALARRIAEKTGCPVMDRVKESFRWWPILYIGRYAEKEDPGFYIWKLRDELSAALDMVDLSQASLYDDPTLRKEGQGFWWLNANPKIWSFSDIAVGEVQSYTLYN
;
A
#
# COMPACT_ATOMS: atom_id res chain seq x y z
N MET A 1 -7.18 13.39 15.04
CA MET A 1 -8.59 12.96 15.10
C MET A 1 -9.12 12.85 13.68
N PHE A 2 -10.28 12.22 13.46
CA PHE A 2 -10.90 12.16 12.14
C PHE A 2 -12.22 12.96 12.07
N ASP A 3 -12.68 13.24 10.85
CA ASP A 3 -13.94 13.94 10.60
C ASP A 3 -15.13 13.01 10.91
N LYS A 4 -15.81 13.28 12.04
CA LYS A 4 -16.94 12.49 12.52
C LYS A 4 -18.15 12.55 11.60
N THR A 5 -18.34 13.64 10.86
CA THR A 5 -19.43 13.79 9.89
C THR A 5 -19.27 12.78 8.76
N ARG A 6 -18.02 12.59 8.30
CA ARG A 6 -17.71 11.58 7.27
C ARG A 6 -17.93 10.16 7.76
N LEU A 7 -17.63 9.88 9.03
CA LEU A 7 -17.96 8.60 9.63
C LEU A 7 -19.49 8.38 9.66
N GLN A 8 -20.26 9.37 10.09
CA GLN A 8 -21.72 9.29 10.11
C GLN A 8 -22.30 9.02 8.72
N ASP A 9 -21.84 9.74 7.68
CA ASP A 9 -22.20 9.49 6.28
C ASP A 9 -21.93 8.03 5.87
N ALA A 10 -20.80 7.47 6.30
CA ALA A 10 -20.42 6.10 6.01
C ALA A 10 -21.28 5.08 6.76
N LEU A 11 -21.59 5.34 8.03
CA LEU A 11 -22.43 4.47 8.87
C LEU A 11 -23.87 4.39 8.34
N VAL A 12 -24.43 5.48 7.80
CA VAL A 12 -25.74 5.45 7.15
C VAL A 12 -25.75 4.43 6.00
N LYS A 13 -24.75 4.46 5.12
CA LYS A 13 -24.64 3.52 4.00
C LYS A 13 -24.32 2.09 4.45
N TYR A 14 -23.47 1.96 5.46
CA TYR A 14 -23.15 0.66 6.06
C TYR A 14 -24.40 -0.02 6.60
N LYS A 15 -25.22 0.70 7.38
CA LYS A 15 -26.48 0.19 7.94
C LYS A 15 -27.49 -0.20 6.87
N GLN A 16 -27.62 0.60 5.80
CA GLN A 16 -28.51 0.29 4.66
C GLN A 16 -28.16 -1.05 4.00
N ASN A 17 -26.88 -1.37 3.88
CA ASN A 17 -26.41 -2.59 3.24
C ASN A 17 -26.14 -3.73 4.24
N PHE A 18 -26.32 -3.49 5.55
CA PHE A 18 -25.81 -4.38 6.59
C PHE A 18 -26.42 -5.77 6.49
N VAL A 19 -27.76 -5.85 6.52
CA VAL A 19 -28.48 -7.14 6.49
C VAL A 19 -28.49 -7.74 5.09
N SER A 20 -28.58 -6.91 4.04
CA SER A 20 -28.77 -7.39 2.67
C SER A 20 -27.52 -8.00 2.04
N SER A 21 -26.32 -7.56 2.44
CA SER A 21 -25.07 -8.05 1.86
C SER A 21 -23.94 -8.16 2.89
N GLN A 22 -23.66 -7.09 3.63
CA GLN A 22 -22.45 -6.98 4.46
C GLN A 22 -22.36 -8.11 5.49
N TRP A 23 -23.45 -8.41 6.20
CA TRP A 23 -23.46 -9.45 7.22
C TRP A 23 -23.18 -10.83 6.63
N GLY A 24 -23.82 -11.18 5.52
CA GLY A 24 -23.62 -12.46 4.85
C GLY A 24 -22.18 -12.66 4.37
N GLU A 25 -21.54 -11.59 3.89
CA GLU A 25 -20.16 -11.63 3.39
C GLU A 25 -19.12 -11.60 4.50
N GLU A 26 -19.42 -10.98 5.65
CA GLU A 26 -18.40 -10.63 6.65
C GLU A 26 -18.59 -11.28 8.02
N LYS A 27 -19.71 -11.98 8.28
CA LYS A 27 -19.98 -12.68 9.56
C LYS A 27 -18.88 -13.68 9.95
N TYR A 28 -18.11 -14.17 8.97
CA TYR A 28 -17.00 -15.10 9.19
C TYR A 28 -15.96 -14.55 10.19
N LYS A 29 -15.86 -13.22 10.35
CA LYS A 29 -14.98 -12.62 11.37
C LYS A 29 -15.41 -13.04 12.78
N TRP A 30 -16.70 -12.93 13.10
CA TRP A 30 -17.24 -13.32 14.41
C TRP A 30 -17.20 -14.83 14.62
N GLU A 31 -17.48 -15.62 13.58
CA GLU A 31 -17.37 -17.09 13.64
C GLU A 31 -15.91 -17.55 13.84
N ALA A 32 -14.94 -16.85 13.24
CA ALA A 32 -13.52 -17.15 13.40
C ALA A 32 -13.06 -16.92 14.84
N VAL A 33 -13.48 -15.81 15.48
CA VAL A 33 -13.18 -15.56 16.90
C VAL A 33 -13.80 -16.64 17.78
N LYS A 34 -15.07 -16.98 17.58
CA LYS A 34 -15.76 -18.02 18.35
C LYS A 34 -15.02 -19.37 18.24
N CYS A 35 -14.71 -19.78 17.01
CA CYS A 35 -13.96 -21.01 16.75
C CYS A 35 -12.59 -21.00 17.42
N PHE A 36 -11.84 -19.90 17.36
CA PHE A 36 -10.55 -19.81 18.03
C PHE A 36 -10.71 -19.92 19.56
N GLN A 37 -11.61 -19.15 20.16
CA GLN A 37 -11.82 -19.13 21.61
C GLN A 37 -12.29 -20.48 22.17
N ASP A 38 -13.15 -21.19 21.45
CA ASP A 38 -13.68 -22.49 21.90
C ASP A 38 -12.62 -23.60 21.90
N ASN A 39 -11.59 -23.47 21.06
CA ASN A 39 -10.61 -24.53 20.82
C ASN A 39 -9.21 -24.22 21.35
N TRP A 40 -8.91 -22.95 21.66
CA TRP A 40 -7.55 -22.54 22.03
C TRP A 40 -7.15 -23.00 23.44
N ASP A 41 -6.13 -23.86 23.49
CA ASP A 41 -5.41 -24.24 24.71
C ASP A 41 -3.93 -24.43 24.38
N VAL A 42 -3.08 -23.39 24.45
CA VAL A 42 -2.31 -23.25 25.68
C VAL A 42 -1.41 -24.46 25.94
N ASN A 43 -1.91 -25.31 26.81
CA ASN A 43 -1.24 -26.46 27.38
C ASN A 43 -1.69 -27.79 26.75
N ALA A 44 -2.40 -27.74 25.62
CA ALA A 44 -2.84 -28.95 24.93
C ALA A 44 -1.66 -29.88 24.65
N ALA A 45 -1.87 -31.17 24.90
CA ALA A 45 -0.85 -32.21 24.67
C ALA A 45 -0.47 -32.28 23.18
N ASP A 46 -1.47 -32.23 22.30
CA ASP A 46 -1.28 -32.08 20.85
C ASP A 46 -1.54 -30.62 20.45
N PHE A 47 -0.49 -29.79 20.55
CA PHE A 47 -0.58 -28.37 20.22
C PHE A 47 -0.83 -28.14 18.73
N ALA A 48 -0.30 -28.98 17.85
CA ALA A 48 -0.47 -28.83 16.40
C ALA A 48 -1.92 -29.05 16.00
N ALA A 49 -2.55 -30.13 16.48
CA ALA A 49 -3.97 -30.38 16.23
C ALA A 49 -4.86 -29.28 16.82
N MET A 50 -4.57 -28.83 18.05
CA MET A 50 -5.27 -27.73 18.71
C MET A 50 -5.19 -26.43 17.90
N LEU A 51 -3.98 -26.04 17.45
CA LEU A 51 -3.76 -24.85 16.63
C LEU A 51 -4.48 -24.96 15.29
N ALA A 52 -4.42 -26.13 14.64
CA ALA A 52 -5.07 -26.36 13.36
C ALA A 52 -6.60 -26.21 13.47
N LEU A 53 -7.20 -26.72 14.54
CA LEU A 53 -8.62 -26.63 14.86
C LEU A 53 -9.03 -25.18 15.17
N SER A 54 -8.27 -24.49 16.03
CA SER A 54 -8.50 -23.09 16.41
C SER A 54 -8.47 -22.13 15.21
N LEU A 55 -7.69 -22.44 14.17
CA LEU A 55 -7.58 -21.63 12.95
C LEU A 55 -8.52 -22.09 11.82
N SER A 56 -9.38 -23.10 12.02
CA SER A 56 -10.16 -23.74 10.96
C SER A 56 -11.12 -22.79 10.22
N LYS A 57 -11.66 -21.76 10.90
CA LYS A 57 -12.56 -20.75 10.30
C LYS A 57 -11.86 -19.47 9.82
N THR A 58 -10.54 -19.46 9.72
CA THR A 58 -9.76 -18.24 9.39
C THR A 58 -9.43 -18.07 7.90
N GLY A 59 -10.03 -18.86 7.01
CA GLY A 59 -9.68 -18.90 5.57
C GLY A 59 -9.60 -17.52 4.90
N ASN A 60 -10.64 -16.70 5.01
CA ASN A 60 -10.69 -15.35 4.43
C ASN A 60 -9.70 -14.36 5.09
N LEU A 61 -9.15 -14.69 6.27
CA LEU A 61 -8.24 -13.84 7.03
C LEU A 61 -6.77 -14.20 6.81
N LEU A 62 -6.48 -15.50 6.71
CA LEU A 62 -5.12 -16.04 6.75
C LEU A 62 -4.80 -16.92 5.55
N THR A 63 -5.60 -16.86 4.48
CA THR A 63 -5.36 -17.58 3.23
C THR A 63 -5.81 -16.76 2.02
N SER A 64 -4.96 -16.74 0.99
CA SER A 64 -5.25 -16.17 -0.32
C SER A 64 -4.39 -16.88 -1.38
N ARG A 65 -4.68 -16.65 -2.66
CA ARG A 65 -4.12 -17.41 -3.80
C ARG A 65 -2.59 -17.58 -3.78
N TYR A 66 -1.84 -16.60 -3.27
CA TYR A 66 -0.37 -16.61 -3.26
C TYR A 66 0.21 -16.39 -1.86
N ARG A 67 -0.61 -16.51 -0.81
CA ARG A 67 -0.21 -16.22 0.56
C ARG A 67 -1.03 -17.03 1.54
N PHE A 68 -0.35 -17.86 2.34
CA PHE A 68 -0.96 -18.87 3.21
C PHE A 68 -0.37 -18.90 4.63
N PRO A 69 -0.47 -17.79 5.42
CA PRO A 69 0.04 -17.74 6.78
C PRO A 69 -0.47 -18.87 7.69
N ALA A 70 -1.75 -19.21 7.62
CA ALA A 70 -2.29 -20.30 8.43
C ALA A 70 -1.74 -21.67 8.04
N GLY A 71 -1.39 -21.89 6.76
CA GLY A 71 -0.74 -23.12 6.31
C GLY A 71 0.67 -23.24 6.88
N MET A 72 1.50 -22.20 6.68
CA MET A 72 2.89 -22.20 7.15
C MET A 72 3.01 -22.41 8.65
N ILE A 73 2.18 -21.74 9.47
CA ILE A 73 2.28 -21.88 10.92
C ILE A 73 1.81 -23.27 11.41
N LYS A 74 0.89 -23.92 10.68
CA LYS A 74 0.45 -25.30 10.96
C LYS A 74 1.57 -26.29 10.64
N GLU A 75 2.19 -26.17 9.46
CA GLU A 75 3.34 -27.01 9.06
C GLU A 75 4.51 -26.87 10.04
N PHE A 76 4.83 -25.64 10.45
CA PHE A 76 5.81 -25.39 11.51
C PHE A 76 5.41 -26.03 12.84
N SER A 77 4.13 -26.00 13.20
CA SER A 77 3.65 -26.59 14.45
C SER A 77 3.64 -28.12 14.42
N GLU A 78 3.41 -28.74 13.27
CA GLU A 78 3.52 -30.19 13.09
C GLU A 78 4.98 -30.66 13.24
N THR A 79 5.92 -29.85 12.75
CA THR A 79 7.35 -30.16 12.79
C THR A 79 8.01 -29.85 14.14
N ALA A 80 7.70 -28.70 14.72
CA ALA A 80 8.31 -28.19 15.95
C ALA A 80 7.26 -27.53 16.86
N PRO A 81 6.33 -28.32 17.43
CA PRO A 81 5.17 -27.82 18.17
C PRO A 81 5.55 -26.93 19.36
N GLU A 82 6.61 -27.25 20.09
CA GLU A 82 7.02 -26.48 21.27
C GLU A 82 7.69 -25.14 20.91
N GLU A 83 8.36 -25.04 19.76
CA GLU A 83 8.88 -23.74 19.27
C GLU A 83 7.71 -22.82 18.89
N VAL A 84 6.70 -23.35 18.20
CA VAL A 84 5.49 -22.59 17.83
C VAL A 84 4.66 -22.24 19.07
N ARG A 85 4.52 -23.17 20.03
CA ARG A 85 3.87 -22.89 21.34
C ARG A 85 4.55 -21.73 22.04
N ALA A 86 5.88 -21.73 22.11
CA ALA A 86 6.65 -20.63 22.70
C ALA A 86 6.45 -19.30 21.96
N MET A 87 6.32 -19.32 20.63
CA MET A 87 5.99 -18.12 19.84
C MET A 87 4.63 -17.53 20.22
N PHE A 88 3.59 -18.36 20.34
CA PHE A 88 2.26 -17.90 20.75
C PHE A 88 2.21 -17.44 22.21
N ILE A 89 2.91 -18.12 23.12
CA ILE A 89 3.05 -17.67 24.52
C ILE A 89 3.68 -16.27 24.56
N ALA A 90 4.77 -16.05 23.82
CA ALA A 90 5.42 -14.74 23.76
C ALA A 90 4.53 -13.68 23.09
N LEU A 91 3.79 -14.03 22.03
CA LEU A 91 2.85 -13.12 21.37
C LEU A 91 1.71 -12.71 22.30
N PHE A 92 1.25 -13.60 23.16
CA PHE A 92 0.10 -13.37 24.05
C PHE A 92 0.46 -12.83 25.43
N ASP A 93 1.75 -12.61 25.71
CA ASP A 93 2.25 -11.99 26.93
C ASP A 93 1.99 -10.47 26.97
N GLU A 94 0.82 -10.06 27.44
CA GLU A 94 0.42 -8.65 27.48
C GLU A 94 1.26 -7.76 28.43
N SER A 95 2.22 -8.32 29.17
CA SER A 95 3.19 -7.54 29.95
C SER A 95 4.22 -6.81 29.07
N LYS A 96 4.35 -7.20 27.79
CA LYS A 96 5.28 -6.61 26.82
C LYS A 96 4.56 -5.75 25.79
N ASP A 97 5.28 -4.76 25.27
CA ASP A 97 4.80 -3.88 24.20
C ASP A 97 4.31 -4.69 22.99
N VAL A 98 3.16 -4.30 22.43
CA VAL A 98 2.54 -5.01 21.31
C VAL A 98 3.42 -5.00 20.07
N VAL A 99 4.15 -3.89 19.81
CA VAL A 99 5.04 -3.81 18.65
C VAL A 99 6.19 -4.80 18.81
N THR A 100 6.81 -4.86 20.00
CA THR A 100 7.86 -5.85 20.31
C THR A 100 7.36 -7.28 20.09
N ARG A 101 6.18 -7.63 20.61
CA ARG A 101 5.63 -8.99 20.45
C ARG A 101 5.37 -9.37 19.00
N ILE A 102 4.87 -8.43 18.18
CA ILE A 102 4.64 -8.71 16.76
C ILE A 102 5.98 -8.85 16.02
N THR A 103 6.97 -7.99 16.29
CA THR A 103 8.32 -8.12 15.71
C THR A 103 8.95 -9.46 16.08
N ASP A 104 8.95 -9.82 17.37
CA ASP A 104 9.55 -11.07 17.85
C ASP A 104 8.93 -12.29 17.17
N PHE A 105 7.61 -12.28 16.95
CA PHE A 105 6.92 -13.37 16.25
C PHE A 105 7.36 -13.47 14.79
N LYS A 106 7.53 -12.33 14.09
CA LYS A 106 8.01 -12.28 12.69
C LYS A 106 9.44 -12.80 12.58
N ASP A 107 10.31 -12.37 13.49
CA ASP A 107 11.72 -12.77 13.48
C ASP A 107 11.86 -14.27 13.77
N ARG A 108 11.11 -14.79 14.76
CA ARG A 108 11.03 -16.24 15.01
C ARG A 108 10.47 -17.01 13.82
N SER A 109 9.47 -16.47 13.12
CA SER A 109 8.94 -17.11 11.91
C SER A 109 9.97 -17.19 10.79
N SER A 110 10.88 -16.21 10.70
CA SER A 110 12.00 -16.24 9.75
C SER A 110 12.99 -17.36 10.09
N ILE A 111 13.31 -17.50 11.38
CA ILE A 111 14.15 -18.61 11.88
C ILE A 111 13.48 -19.97 11.60
N MET A 112 12.17 -20.09 11.84
CA MET A 112 11.42 -21.32 11.54
C MET A 112 11.44 -21.66 10.06
N LEU A 113 11.35 -20.66 9.17
CA LEU A 113 11.44 -20.85 7.72
C LEU A 113 12.82 -21.37 7.31
N GLU A 114 13.90 -20.82 7.88
CA GLU A 114 15.26 -21.27 7.60
C GLU A 114 15.50 -22.72 8.04
N LYS A 115 14.95 -23.10 9.20
CA LYS A 115 15.11 -24.45 9.75
C LYS A 115 14.20 -25.50 9.09
N TYR A 116 12.94 -25.14 8.84
CA TYR A 116 11.85 -26.09 8.56
C TYR A 116 11.05 -25.76 7.30
N GLY A 117 11.44 -24.74 6.53
CA GLY A 117 10.64 -24.25 5.40
C GLY A 117 10.53 -25.19 4.20
N ASP A 118 11.33 -26.26 4.12
CA ASP A 118 11.29 -27.27 3.04
C ASP A 118 11.17 -26.69 1.62
N GLY A 119 12.01 -25.69 1.30
CA GLY A 119 12.02 -25.01 0.00
C GLY A 119 10.99 -23.89 -0.16
N ALA A 120 10.16 -23.61 0.86
CA ALA A 120 9.30 -22.44 0.90
C ALA A 120 10.14 -21.15 0.94
N LYS A 121 9.71 -20.14 0.16
CA LYS A 121 10.41 -18.85 0.08
C LYS A 121 9.95 -17.84 1.12
N GLN A 122 8.83 -18.08 1.80
CA GLN A 122 8.14 -17.11 2.65
C GLN A 122 7.37 -17.82 3.76
N HIS A 123 7.39 -17.28 4.98
CA HIS A 123 6.59 -17.77 6.10
C HIS A 123 5.21 -17.09 6.20
N TYR A 124 5.02 -15.95 5.51
CA TYR A 124 3.79 -15.14 5.47
C TYR A 124 3.24 -14.62 6.82
N GLN A 125 3.97 -14.81 7.91
CA GLN A 125 3.67 -14.26 9.23
C GLN A 125 4.06 -12.78 9.29
N ASP A 126 3.41 -11.93 8.51
CA ASP A 126 3.59 -10.48 8.58
C ASP A 126 2.64 -9.84 9.61
N GLU A 127 2.63 -8.51 9.69
CA GLU A 127 1.80 -7.76 10.63
C GLU A 127 0.32 -8.11 10.57
N ASN A 128 -0.20 -8.38 9.36
CA ASN A 128 -1.61 -8.72 9.17
C ASN A 128 -1.92 -10.10 9.76
N ALA A 129 -1.06 -11.09 9.53
CA ALA A 129 -1.24 -12.42 10.10
C ALA A 129 -1.11 -12.39 11.63
N VAL A 130 -0.06 -11.75 12.14
CA VAL A 130 0.23 -11.75 13.57
C VAL A 130 -0.80 -10.93 14.37
N SER A 131 -1.24 -9.78 13.85
CA SER A 131 -2.35 -9.02 14.47
C SER A 131 -3.68 -9.78 14.43
N THR A 132 -3.90 -10.64 13.42
CA THR A 132 -5.07 -11.52 13.38
C THR A 132 -5.02 -12.52 14.53
N TYR A 133 -3.87 -13.14 14.84
CA TYR A 133 -3.77 -14.03 16.01
C TYR A 133 -4.03 -13.30 17.33
N LEU A 134 -3.50 -12.07 17.49
CA LEU A 134 -3.76 -11.23 18.66
C LEU A 134 -5.26 -10.93 18.81
N TRP A 135 -5.93 -10.53 17.72
CA TRP A 135 -7.36 -10.28 17.73
C TRP A 135 -8.18 -11.56 17.99
N LEU A 136 -7.79 -12.72 17.44
CA LEU A 136 -8.48 -13.97 17.74
C LEU A 136 -8.39 -14.35 19.23
N ARG A 137 -7.24 -14.13 19.88
CA ARG A 137 -7.03 -14.43 21.30
C ARG A 137 -7.66 -13.41 22.25
N TYR A 138 -7.63 -12.13 21.86
CA TYR A 138 -8.05 -10.99 22.68
C TYR A 138 -8.91 -10.03 21.84
N PRO A 139 -10.09 -10.49 21.39
CA PRO A 139 -10.93 -9.76 20.43
C PRO A 139 -11.46 -8.44 20.97
N ASP A 140 -11.54 -8.28 22.30
CA ASP A 140 -12.02 -7.06 22.95
C ASP A 140 -11.00 -5.93 23.00
N LYS A 141 -9.74 -6.22 22.67
CA LYS A 141 -8.63 -5.27 22.78
C LYS A 141 -7.93 -4.99 21.46
N TYR A 142 -7.76 -6.01 20.61
CA TYR A 142 -6.97 -5.88 19.40
C TYR A 142 -7.82 -5.84 18.13
N TYR A 143 -7.16 -5.49 17.04
CA TYR A 143 -7.73 -5.35 15.70
C TYR A 143 -6.84 -6.04 14.66
N ILE A 144 -7.40 -6.32 13.49
CA ILE A 144 -6.64 -6.83 12.35
C ILE A 144 -5.94 -5.67 11.63
N TYR A 145 -4.61 -5.68 11.61
CA TYR A 145 -3.81 -4.67 10.93
C TYR A 145 -3.72 -4.97 9.43
N LYS A 146 -4.16 -4.03 8.59
CA LYS A 146 -3.99 -4.10 7.13
C LYS A 146 -3.70 -2.71 6.57
N ILE A 147 -2.41 -2.37 6.48
CA ILE A 147 -1.94 -1.00 6.23
C ILE A 147 -2.59 -0.30 5.02
N GLY A 148 -2.84 -1.04 3.94
CA GLY A 148 -3.49 -0.49 2.74
C GLY A 148 -4.95 -0.07 3.00
N GLU A 149 -5.71 -0.87 3.74
CA GLU A 149 -7.09 -0.50 4.12
C GLU A 149 -7.05 0.64 5.14
N ILE A 150 -6.23 0.52 6.18
CA ILE A 150 -6.12 1.51 7.26
C ILE A 150 -5.80 2.90 6.69
N SER A 151 -4.81 2.98 5.79
CA SER A 151 -4.44 4.23 5.13
C SER A 151 -5.60 4.79 4.31
N THR A 152 -6.37 3.93 3.65
CA THR A 152 -7.55 4.33 2.87
C THR A 152 -8.65 4.87 3.76
N VAL A 153 -8.95 4.20 4.89
CA VAL A 153 -9.94 4.66 5.87
C VAL A 153 -9.54 6.01 6.45
N ALA A 154 -8.27 6.16 6.87
CA ALA A 154 -7.75 7.42 7.39
C ALA A 154 -7.94 8.57 6.39
N ASN A 155 -7.60 8.35 5.11
CA ASN A 155 -7.82 9.35 4.07
C ASN A 155 -9.31 9.65 3.83
N LYS A 156 -10.16 8.63 3.78
CA LYS A 156 -11.60 8.79 3.53
C LYS A 156 -12.28 9.57 4.64
N LEU A 157 -11.88 9.35 5.89
CA LEU A 157 -12.38 10.04 7.07
C LEU A 157 -11.64 11.36 7.37
N ALA A 158 -10.75 11.83 6.47
CA ALA A 158 -9.96 13.05 6.67
C ALA A 158 -9.24 13.08 8.03
N SER A 159 -8.58 11.97 8.36
CA SER A 159 -7.91 11.74 9.64
C SER A 159 -6.51 12.36 9.68
N ASP A 160 -6.12 12.88 10.85
CA ASP A 160 -4.75 13.38 11.09
C ASP A 160 -3.71 12.25 11.25
N TYR A 161 -4.16 11.00 11.44
CA TYR A 161 -3.25 9.86 11.60
C TYR A 161 -2.47 9.58 10.31
N GLN A 162 -1.15 9.43 10.45
CA GLN A 162 -0.26 9.20 9.32
C GLN A 162 0.27 7.77 9.29
N PHE A 163 0.27 7.20 8.08
CA PHE A 163 0.78 5.85 7.83
C PHE A 163 1.85 5.92 6.74
N ARG A 164 3.09 5.58 7.08
CA ARG A 164 4.26 5.74 6.20
C ARG A 164 4.91 4.39 5.90
N ARG A 165 5.25 4.15 4.63
CA ARG A 165 5.94 2.91 4.24
C ARG A 165 7.28 2.82 4.98
N GLY A 166 7.56 1.67 5.60
CA GLY A 166 8.79 1.43 6.38
C GLY A 166 8.76 1.91 7.84
N ALA A 167 7.85 2.81 8.23
CA ALA A 167 7.71 3.29 9.61
C ALA A 167 6.86 2.33 10.46
N TYR A 168 7.32 1.10 10.62
CA TYR A 168 6.50 0.00 11.10
C TYR A 168 5.91 0.21 12.52
N ALA A 169 6.78 0.51 13.50
CA ALA A 169 6.36 0.69 14.89
C ALA A 169 5.37 1.86 15.04
N ASP A 170 5.64 2.97 14.35
CA ASP A 170 4.77 4.15 14.36
C ASP A 170 3.43 3.87 13.70
N ASN A 171 3.42 3.13 12.58
CA ASN A 171 2.18 2.73 11.91
C ASN A 171 1.30 1.86 12.82
N LEU A 172 1.87 0.93 13.58
CA LEU A 172 1.10 0.12 14.52
C LEU A 172 0.52 0.96 15.67
N ARG A 173 1.31 1.85 16.25
CA ARG A 173 0.84 2.73 17.33
C ARG A 173 -0.25 3.68 16.85
N ASN A 174 -0.07 4.27 15.68
CA ASN A 174 -1.09 5.11 15.03
C ASN A 174 -2.34 4.30 14.68
N PHE A 175 -2.17 3.05 14.23
CA PHE A 175 -3.30 2.18 13.91
C PHE A 175 -4.17 1.89 15.14
N TYR A 176 -3.58 1.46 16.25
CA TYR A 176 -4.34 1.17 17.46
C TYR A 176 -5.06 2.43 17.96
N SER A 177 -4.35 3.55 18.03
CA SER A 177 -4.95 4.84 18.45
C SER A 177 -6.11 5.26 17.53
N PHE A 178 -5.93 5.12 16.22
CA PHE A 178 -6.96 5.47 15.23
C PHE A 178 -8.19 4.56 15.33
N TYR A 179 -7.99 3.25 15.43
CA TYR A 179 -9.10 2.31 15.52
C TYR A 179 -9.80 2.36 16.89
N ASP A 180 -9.09 2.69 17.96
CA ASP A 180 -9.68 2.99 19.26
C ASP A 180 -10.60 4.23 19.19
N GLU A 181 -10.15 5.32 18.55
CA GLU A 181 -10.98 6.50 18.29
C GLU A 181 -12.21 6.13 17.46
N LEU A 182 -12.02 5.36 16.38
CA LEU A 182 -13.09 4.92 15.48
C LEU A 182 -14.14 4.08 16.23
N CYS A 183 -13.69 3.13 17.05
CA CYS A 183 -14.54 2.30 17.88
C CYS A 183 -15.33 3.12 18.89
N GLY A 184 -14.68 4.10 19.54
CA GLY A 184 -15.34 5.02 20.47
C GLY A 184 -16.50 5.79 19.84
N GLU A 185 -16.38 6.18 18.57
CA GLU A 185 -17.48 6.83 17.84
C GLU A 185 -18.55 5.83 17.36
N ILE A 186 -18.15 4.64 16.87
CA ILE A 186 -19.10 3.57 16.47
C ILE A 186 -20.00 3.15 17.63
N LYS A 187 -19.44 3.05 18.85
CA LYS A 187 -20.19 2.69 20.06
C LYS A 187 -21.34 3.63 20.41
N LYS A 188 -21.38 4.83 19.82
CA LYS A 188 -22.46 5.80 20.03
C LYS A 188 -23.66 5.58 19.10
N ASP A 189 -23.52 4.78 18.04
CA ASP A 189 -24.60 4.50 17.08
C ASP A 189 -25.47 3.32 17.55
N GLU A 190 -26.46 3.59 18.41
CA GLU A 190 -27.32 2.55 18.99
C GLU A 190 -28.09 1.71 17.96
N GLU A 191 -28.41 2.30 16.80
CA GLU A 191 -29.09 1.60 15.72
C GLU A 191 -28.18 0.51 15.14
N LEU A 192 -26.92 0.85 14.84
CA LEU A 192 -25.93 -0.11 14.37
C LEU A 192 -25.69 -1.22 15.38
N LEU A 193 -25.55 -0.87 16.67
CA LEU A 193 -25.36 -1.88 17.72
C LEU A 193 -26.55 -2.85 17.82
N ARG A 194 -27.78 -2.34 17.65
CA ARG A 194 -28.99 -3.17 17.63
C ARG A 194 -29.05 -4.06 16.40
N LEU A 195 -28.65 -3.55 15.23
CA LEU A 195 -28.56 -4.32 14.01
C LEU A 195 -27.58 -5.49 14.17
N LEU A 196 -26.37 -5.24 14.66
CA LEU A 196 -25.41 -6.32 14.94
C LEU A 196 -26.01 -7.36 15.90
N LYS A 197 -26.54 -6.92 17.05
CA LYS A 197 -27.15 -7.83 18.04
C LYS A 197 -28.26 -8.69 17.47
N SER A 198 -29.05 -8.18 16.53
CA SER A 198 -30.13 -8.94 15.88
C SER A 198 -29.64 -10.04 14.94
N GLN A 199 -28.38 -9.95 14.46
CA GLN A 199 -27.81 -10.88 13.50
C GLN A 199 -26.88 -11.92 14.14
N LEU A 200 -26.37 -11.64 15.34
CA LEU A 200 -25.51 -12.57 16.07
C LEU A 200 -26.26 -13.87 16.44
N THR A 201 -25.58 -15.00 16.24
CA THR A 201 -26.04 -16.33 16.63
C THR A 201 -25.09 -16.95 17.65
N GLU A 202 -25.41 -18.13 18.17
CA GLU A 202 -24.54 -18.86 19.11
C GLU A 202 -23.18 -19.26 18.50
N GLU A 203 -23.08 -19.31 17.16
CA GLU A 203 -21.84 -19.57 16.43
C GLU A 203 -20.93 -18.34 16.31
N CYS A 204 -21.41 -17.16 16.71
CA CYS A 204 -20.68 -15.90 16.61
C CYS A 204 -20.11 -15.47 17.96
N TYR A 205 -18.94 -14.84 17.93
CA TYR A 205 -18.45 -14.09 19.07
C TYR A 205 -19.39 -12.90 19.38
N PRO A 206 -19.75 -12.63 20.65
CA PRO A 206 -20.70 -11.55 20.96
C PRO A 206 -20.20 -10.12 20.70
N ASP A 207 -18.88 -9.94 20.60
CA ASP A 207 -18.21 -8.64 20.34
C ASP A 207 -18.64 -7.51 21.30
N PRO A 208 -18.54 -7.70 22.63
CA PRO A 208 -19.02 -6.75 23.63
C PRO A 208 -18.32 -5.39 23.56
N GLU A 209 -17.04 -5.37 23.17
CA GLU A 209 -16.27 -4.15 22.97
C GLU A 209 -16.36 -3.60 21.53
N TYR A 210 -17.16 -4.22 20.66
CA TYR A 210 -17.41 -3.79 19.28
C TYR A 210 -16.15 -3.62 18.42
N ARG A 211 -15.07 -4.33 18.77
CA ARG A 211 -13.80 -4.24 18.04
C ARG A 211 -13.91 -4.96 16.71
N THR A 212 -14.59 -6.10 16.66
CA THR A 212 -14.81 -6.84 15.41
C THR A 212 -15.70 -6.05 14.47
N LEU A 213 -16.77 -5.45 14.98
CA LEU A 213 -17.59 -4.50 14.24
C LEU A 213 -16.77 -3.32 13.70
N THR A 214 -15.85 -2.78 14.50
CA THR A 214 -14.97 -1.69 14.07
C THR A 214 -14.05 -2.11 12.92
N ILE A 215 -13.50 -3.34 12.95
CA ILE A 215 -12.72 -3.90 11.83
C ILE A 215 -13.58 -3.95 10.58
N ASP A 216 -14.81 -4.43 10.71
CA ASP A 216 -15.72 -4.58 9.58
C ASP A 216 -16.14 -3.23 8.97
N VAL A 217 -16.51 -2.27 9.82
CA VAL A 217 -16.82 -0.89 9.39
C VAL A 217 -15.61 -0.25 8.70
N GLY A 218 -14.41 -0.41 9.26
CA GLY A 218 -13.18 0.08 8.63
C GLY A 218 -12.96 -0.56 7.24
N PHE A 219 -13.16 -1.88 7.13
CA PHE A 219 -13.07 -2.57 5.85
C PHE A 219 -14.11 -2.07 4.84
N TYR A 220 -15.36 -1.92 5.24
CA TYR A 220 -16.42 -1.37 4.40
C TYR A 220 -16.10 0.06 3.94
N ILE A 221 -15.62 0.93 4.83
CA ILE A 221 -15.24 2.30 4.46
C ILE A 221 -14.14 2.27 3.41
N SER A 222 -13.13 1.41 3.60
CA SER A 222 -12.03 1.28 2.65
C SER A 222 -12.49 0.86 1.25
N ARG A 223 -13.50 -0.01 1.14
CA ARG A 223 -13.95 -0.56 -0.15
C ARG A 223 -15.10 0.19 -0.80
N ASN A 224 -16.10 0.59 -0.02
CA ASN A 224 -17.41 1.00 -0.52
C ASN A 224 -17.72 2.47 -0.26
N PHE A 225 -17.18 3.05 0.81
CA PHE A 225 -17.39 4.47 1.05
C PHE A 225 -16.62 5.25 -0.02
N PRO A 226 -17.29 6.07 -0.84
CA PRO A 226 -16.58 6.81 -1.86
C PRO A 226 -15.48 7.62 -1.19
N GLN A 227 -14.33 7.69 -1.85
CA GLN A 227 -13.48 8.83 -1.59
C GLN A 227 -14.36 10.03 -1.96
N LYS A 228 -14.94 10.72 -0.96
CA LYS A 228 -15.10 12.16 -1.12
C LYS A 228 -13.67 12.55 -1.40
N ASN A 229 -13.37 12.82 -2.67
CA ASN A 229 -12.20 13.60 -3.01
C ASN A 229 -12.21 14.63 -1.88
N ILE A 230 -11.17 14.61 -1.03
CA ILE A 230 -10.64 15.90 -0.70
C ILE A 230 -10.32 16.37 -2.10
N LEU A 231 -11.27 17.09 -2.70
CA LEU A 231 -10.96 17.92 -3.81
C LEU A 231 -9.89 18.80 -3.12
N PRO A 232 -8.58 18.70 -3.47
CA PRO A 232 -8.05 19.96 -3.94
C PRO A 232 -9.09 20.37 -4.97
N THR A 233 -9.75 21.48 -4.67
CA THR A 233 -10.75 22.16 -5.48
C THR A 233 -10.49 21.97 -6.98
N ASP A 234 -11.39 22.37 -7.88
CA ASP A 234 -11.01 22.47 -9.31
C ASP A 234 -9.72 23.29 -9.57
N ASP A 235 -9.17 23.90 -8.51
CA ASP A 235 -7.87 24.51 -8.42
C ASP A 235 -6.68 23.53 -8.49
N TRP A 236 -5.64 24.05 -9.11
CA TRP A 236 -4.36 23.39 -9.28
C TRP A 236 -3.61 23.25 -7.94
N PHE A 237 -3.15 22.05 -7.61
CA PHE A 237 -2.31 21.79 -6.44
C PHE A 237 -0.82 21.94 -6.80
N PRO A 238 0.04 22.47 -5.92
CA PRO A 238 -0.29 23.04 -4.61
C PRO A 238 -0.76 24.50 -4.70
N THR A 239 -1.71 24.87 -3.85
CA THR A 239 -2.26 26.24 -3.78
C THR A 239 -1.47 27.14 -2.83
N ASP A 240 -0.73 26.57 -1.90
CA ASP A 240 -0.02 27.24 -0.79
C ASP A 240 1.51 27.14 -0.92
N TYR A 241 2.03 26.72 -2.07
CA TYR A 241 3.46 26.54 -2.31
C TYR A 241 3.92 27.17 -3.62
N THR A 242 5.03 27.89 -3.53
CA THR A 242 5.80 28.42 -4.66
C THR A 242 7.29 28.13 -4.42
N PRO A 243 8.06 27.79 -5.47
CA PRO A 243 9.50 27.62 -5.36
C PRO A 243 10.25 28.94 -5.16
N ASN A 244 9.60 30.10 -5.31
CA ASN A 244 10.23 31.42 -5.24
C ASN A 244 11.44 31.57 -6.20
N ILE A 245 11.35 30.94 -7.39
CA ILE A 245 12.33 31.09 -8.47
C ILE A 245 11.73 32.02 -9.51
N SER A 246 12.42 33.12 -9.78
CA SER A 246 12.04 34.12 -10.78
C SER A 246 12.27 33.63 -12.22
N VAL A 247 11.69 34.32 -13.20
CA VAL A 247 11.88 34.01 -14.63
C VAL A 247 13.35 34.05 -15.02
N ASP A 248 14.10 35.06 -14.56
CA ASP A 248 15.54 35.20 -14.89
C ASP A 248 16.37 34.07 -14.29
N GLU A 249 16.06 33.64 -13.06
CA GLU A 249 16.70 32.48 -12.44
C GLU A 249 16.36 31.18 -13.18
N TRP A 250 15.11 31.02 -13.65
CA TRP A 250 14.74 29.89 -14.51
C TRP A 250 15.51 29.89 -15.82
N VAL A 251 15.71 31.05 -16.47
CA VAL A 251 16.52 31.17 -17.68
C VAL A 251 17.97 30.76 -17.41
N GLN A 252 18.55 31.15 -16.26
CA GLN A 252 19.89 30.72 -15.87
C GLN A 252 19.95 29.19 -15.66
N LEU A 253 18.98 28.61 -14.97
CA LEU A 253 18.89 27.17 -14.73
C LEU A 253 18.74 26.38 -16.04
N LEU A 254 17.92 26.85 -16.98
CA LEU A 254 17.71 26.21 -18.28
C LEU A 254 19.00 26.14 -19.13
N ASN A 255 19.94 27.05 -18.90
CA ASN A 255 21.26 27.06 -19.54
C ASN A 255 22.33 26.29 -18.75
N ASP A 256 22.03 25.82 -17.53
CA ASP A 256 22.94 25.04 -16.68
C ASP A 256 22.83 23.55 -17.02
N GLN A 257 23.86 23.00 -17.66
CA GLN A 257 23.91 21.60 -18.10
C GLN A 257 23.99 20.60 -16.94
N ASP A 258 24.41 21.02 -15.74
CA ASP A 258 24.44 20.18 -14.55
C ASP A 258 23.02 20.00 -13.96
N VAL A 259 22.12 20.95 -14.24
CA VAL A 259 20.71 20.92 -13.79
C VAL A 259 19.82 20.34 -14.88
N PHE A 260 19.85 20.93 -16.08
CA PHE A 260 19.02 20.54 -17.23
C PHE A 260 19.80 19.63 -18.20
N THR A 261 19.69 18.33 -17.96
CA THR A 261 20.20 17.31 -18.89
C THR A 261 19.38 17.27 -20.18
N ALA A 262 19.93 16.66 -21.24
CA ALA A 262 19.23 16.51 -22.53
C ALA A 262 17.80 15.93 -22.37
N GLY A 263 17.64 14.87 -21.57
CA GLY A 263 16.32 14.29 -21.30
C GLY A 263 15.38 15.23 -20.53
N SER A 264 15.92 16.12 -19.70
CA SER A 264 15.12 17.12 -18.95
C SER A 264 14.59 18.21 -19.89
N LEU A 265 15.44 18.68 -20.82
CA LEU A 265 15.06 19.64 -21.86
C LEU A 265 14.02 19.04 -22.82
N GLU A 266 14.15 17.76 -23.19
CA GLU A 266 13.12 17.06 -23.97
C GLU A 266 11.76 17.04 -23.26
N ILE A 267 11.73 16.76 -21.94
CA ILE A 267 10.49 16.77 -21.16
C ILE A 267 9.87 18.17 -21.16
N MET A 268 10.65 19.22 -20.86
CA MET A 268 10.12 20.59 -20.85
C MET A 268 9.61 21.02 -22.22
N LYS A 269 10.37 20.72 -23.29
CA LYS A 269 9.98 21.05 -24.67
C LYS A 269 8.67 20.37 -25.05
N ARG A 270 8.53 19.08 -24.76
CA ARG A 270 7.30 18.32 -25.03
C ARG A 270 6.12 18.81 -24.20
N MET A 271 6.35 19.16 -22.93
CA MET A 271 5.33 19.72 -22.06
C MET A 271 4.83 21.06 -22.59
N LYS A 272 5.74 21.94 -23.03
CA LYS A 272 5.42 23.24 -23.61
C LYS A 272 4.70 23.10 -24.96
N ASP A 273 5.16 22.21 -25.84
CA ASP A 273 4.52 21.90 -27.12
C ASP A 273 3.11 21.31 -26.96
N HIS A 274 2.84 20.63 -25.84
CA HIS A 274 1.49 20.16 -25.49
C HIS A 274 0.60 21.26 -24.87
N GLY A 275 0.95 22.53 -25.03
CA GLY A 275 0.19 23.65 -24.47
C GLY A 275 0.49 23.92 -22.99
N GLY A 276 1.62 23.41 -22.47
CA GLY A 276 2.09 23.65 -21.11
C GLY A 276 1.37 22.82 -20.04
N GLN A 277 0.45 21.94 -20.41
CA GLN A 277 -0.23 21.02 -19.51
C GLN A 277 -0.48 19.66 -20.18
N ALA A 278 -0.22 18.56 -19.46
CA ALA A 278 -0.43 17.21 -19.97
C ALA A 278 -0.36 16.17 -18.84
N THR A 279 -0.94 14.99 -19.06
CA THR A 279 -0.60 13.79 -18.29
C THR A 279 0.67 13.13 -18.86
N CYS A 280 1.41 12.39 -18.04
CA CYS A 280 2.54 11.57 -18.55
C CYS A 280 2.10 10.53 -19.59
N THR A 281 0.82 10.14 -19.61
CA THR A 281 0.27 9.22 -20.61
C THR A 281 0.07 9.94 -21.94
N GLN A 282 -0.48 11.15 -21.95
CA GLN A 282 -0.63 11.96 -23.15
C GLN A 282 0.72 12.27 -23.80
N LEU A 283 1.74 12.64 -22.99
CA LEU A 283 3.09 12.88 -23.51
C LEU A 283 3.72 11.62 -24.09
N SER A 284 3.56 10.47 -23.42
CA SER A 284 4.07 9.19 -23.90
C SER A 284 3.42 8.74 -25.20
N ILE A 285 2.11 8.95 -25.35
CA ILE A 285 1.37 8.63 -26.58
C ILE A 285 1.79 9.55 -27.74
N LYS A 286 1.91 10.86 -27.49
CA LYS A 286 2.17 11.85 -28.56
C LYS A 286 3.64 11.90 -28.99
N TYR A 287 4.57 11.86 -28.03
CA TYR A 287 6.00 12.13 -28.29
C TYR A 287 6.90 10.90 -28.09
N GLY A 288 6.36 9.75 -27.67
CA GLY A 288 7.13 8.55 -27.38
C GLY A 288 7.75 8.56 -25.97
N LYS A 289 8.74 7.68 -25.73
CA LYS A 289 9.24 7.29 -24.39
C LYS A 289 8.17 6.70 -23.46
N THR A 290 8.61 6.13 -22.33
CA THR A 290 7.71 5.54 -21.32
C THR A 290 7.09 6.61 -20.42
N LYS A 291 5.95 6.32 -19.81
CA LYS A 291 5.34 7.21 -18.78
C LYS A 291 6.31 7.54 -17.64
N ASN A 292 7.18 6.59 -17.29
CA ASN A 292 8.20 6.77 -16.26
C ASN A 292 9.32 7.74 -16.67
N PHE A 293 9.63 7.86 -17.97
CA PHE A 293 10.57 8.88 -18.44
C PHE A 293 10.10 10.28 -18.04
N TYR A 294 8.82 10.60 -18.29
CA TYR A 294 8.23 11.89 -17.90
C TYR A 294 8.11 12.02 -16.38
N ASN A 295 7.59 11.00 -15.70
CA ASN A 295 7.33 11.08 -14.26
C ASN A 295 8.63 11.15 -13.42
N SER A 296 9.49 10.13 -13.56
CA SER A 296 10.74 10.06 -12.81
C SER A 296 11.75 11.10 -13.28
N GLY A 297 11.78 11.39 -14.59
CA GLY A 297 12.66 12.42 -15.16
C GLY A 297 12.36 13.81 -14.60
N SER A 298 11.09 14.19 -14.53
CA SER A 298 10.70 15.48 -13.96
C SER A 298 10.97 15.57 -12.46
N SER A 299 10.73 14.49 -11.71
CA SER A 299 11.05 14.45 -10.28
C SER A 299 12.55 14.58 -10.02
N ALA A 300 13.39 13.92 -10.83
CA ALA A 300 14.84 14.02 -10.74
C ALA A 300 15.35 15.42 -11.12
N LEU A 301 14.76 16.05 -12.15
CA LEU A 301 15.05 17.44 -12.52
C LEU A 301 14.72 18.39 -11.38
N ALA A 302 13.51 18.31 -10.82
CA ALA A 302 13.08 19.15 -9.72
C ALA A 302 13.99 19.01 -8.49
N ARG A 303 14.47 17.80 -8.20
CA ARG A 303 15.44 17.56 -7.15
C ARG A 303 16.76 18.30 -7.40
N ARG A 304 17.32 18.23 -8.61
CA ARG A 304 18.56 18.96 -8.95
C ARG A 304 18.38 20.48 -8.82
N ILE A 305 17.22 21.00 -9.21
CA ILE A 305 16.88 22.41 -9.04
C ILE A 305 16.85 22.79 -7.57
N ALA A 306 16.20 21.98 -6.71
CA ALA A 306 16.19 22.22 -5.26
C ALA A 306 17.59 22.21 -4.66
N GLU A 307 18.42 21.24 -5.04
CA GLU A 307 19.81 21.12 -4.57
C GLU A 307 20.67 22.32 -5.01
N LYS A 308 20.43 22.87 -6.22
CA LYS A 308 21.18 24.03 -6.74
C LYS A 308 20.73 25.37 -6.16
N THR A 309 19.42 25.57 -6.01
CA THR A 309 18.83 26.86 -5.64
C THR A 309 18.57 27.00 -4.15
N GLY A 310 18.45 25.90 -3.41
CA GLY A 310 17.97 25.92 -2.03
C GLY A 310 16.52 26.39 -1.91
N CYS A 311 15.74 26.35 -3.00
CA CYS A 311 14.33 26.77 -2.98
C CYS A 311 13.53 26.00 -1.92
N PRO A 312 12.46 26.60 -1.38
CA PRO A 312 11.58 25.90 -0.44
C PRO A 312 11.12 24.57 -1.05
N VAL A 313 11.17 23.50 -0.28
CA VAL A 313 10.70 22.18 -0.70
C VAL A 313 9.48 21.84 0.15
N MET A 314 8.45 21.27 -0.48
CA MET A 314 7.26 20.87 0.23
C MET A 314 7.57 19.70 1.18
N ASP A 315 7.39 19.93 2.48
CA ASP A 315 7.80 18.97 3.51
C ASP A 315 6.67 18.06 4.01
N ARG A 316 5.64 17.83 3.18
CA ARG A 316 4.47 17.02 3.54
C ARG A 316 4.18 15.85 2.58
N VAL A 317 3.85 14.72 3.22
CA VAL A 317 3.03 13.57 2.79
C VAL A 317 3.67 12.38 2.06
N LYS A 318 4.52 12.49 1.02
CA LYS A 318 5.28 11.33 0.47
C LYS A 318 6.55 11.80 -0.26
N GLU A 319 7.63 11.01 -0.20
CA GLU A 319 8.86 11.23 -1.00
C GLU A 319 8.56 11.42 -2.50
N SER A 320 7.52 10.74 -3.02
CA SER A 320 7.07 10.86 -4.41
C SER A 320 6.47 12.22 -4.77
N PHE A 321 5.98 12.99 -3.78
CA PHE A 321 5.40 14.33 -3.99
C PHE A 321 6.37 15.47 -3.68
N ARG A 322 7.54 15.17 -3.13
CA ARG A 322 8.46 16.19 -2.61
C ARG A 322 9.00 17.12 -3.69
N TRP A 323 9.27 16.60 -4.89
CA TRP A 323 10.08 17.30 -5.90
C TRP A 323 9.28 17.95 -7.01
N TRP A 324 8.41 17.21 -7.70
CA TRP A 324 7.71 17.72 -8.88
C TRP A 324 6.93 19.05 -8.68
N PRO A 325 6.43 19.43 -7.47
CA PRO A 325 5.76 20.71 -7.29
C PRO A 325 6.63 21.93 -7.59
N ILE A 326 7.96 21.78 -7.63
CA ILE A 326 8.89 22.85 -8.04
C ILE A 326 8.65 23.25 -9.50
N LEU A 327 8.37 22.26 -10.36
CA LEU A 327 8.19 22.46 -11.81
C LEU A 327 6.73 22.71 -12.19
N TYR A 328 5.81 22.07 -11.46
CA TYR A 328 4.42 21.99 -11.88
C TYR A 328 3.45 22.34 -10.77
N ILE A 329 2.27 22.74 -11.21
CA ILE A 329 1.02 22.56 -10.49
C ILE A 329 0.25 21.41 -11.16
N GLY A 330 -0.64 20.73 -10.46
CA GLY A 330 -1.33 19.57 -11.03
C GLY A 330 -2.68 19.29 -10.39
N ARG A 331 -3.51 18.55 -11.12
CA ARG A 331 -4.84 18.11 -10.70
C ARG A 331 -5.12 16.71 -11.25
N TYR A 332 -6.14 16.03 -10.71
CA TYR A 332 -6.56 14.75 -11.26
C TYR A 332 -7.14 14.93 -12.67
N ALA A 333 -6.88 13.96 -13.54
CA ALA A 333 -7.40 13.97 -14.91
C ALA A 333 -8.92 13.71 -14.92
N GLU A 334 -9.64 14.33 -15.85
CA GLU A 334 -11.06 14.07 -16.08
C GLU A 334 -11.23 12.71 -16.79
N LYS A 335 -12.44 12.13 -16.78
CA LYS A 335 -12.69 10.77 -17.31
C LYS A 335 -12.33 10.59 -18.80
N GLU A 336 -12.26 11.69 -19.53
CA GLU A 336 -12.00 11.74 -20.97
C GLU A 336 -10.51 11.85 -21.31
N ASP A 337 -9.66 12.23 -20.33
CA ASP A 337 -8.22 12.38 -20.50
C ASP A 337 -7.46 11.07 -20.26
N PRO A 338 -6.60 10.62 -21.19
CA PRO A 338 -5.75 9.47 -20.94
C PRO A 338 -4.76 9.75 -19.80
N GLY A 339 -4.91 9.08 -18.66
CA GLY A 339 -4.01 9.20 -17.51
C GLY A 339 -4.74 9.45 -16.20
N PHE A 340 -4.00 9.44 -15.09
CA PHE A 340 -4.58 9.65 -13.75
C PHE A 340 -4.44 11.09 -13.24
N TYR A 341 -3.44 11.83 -13.73
CA TYR A 341 -3.06 13.12 -13.15
C TYR A 341 -2.47 14.02 -14.25
N ILE A 342 -2.96 15.27 -14.30
CA ILE A 342 -2.54 16.32 -15.24
C ILE A 342 -1.53 17.21 -14.51
N TRP A 343 -0.40 17.47 -15.16
CA TRP A 343 0.57 18.48 -14.72
C TRP A 343 0.43 19.70 -15.62
N LYS A 344 0.68 20.88 -15.05
CA LYS A 344 0.77 22.17 -15.75
C LYS A 344 2.03 22.88 -15.30
N LEU A 345 2.79 23.40 -16.25
CA LEU A 345 3.97 24.22 -15.97
C LEU A 345 3.58 25.42 -15.11
N ARG A 346 4.45 25.76 -14.15
CA ARG A 346 4.34 27.06 -13.46
C ARG A 346 4.54 28.19 -14.45
N ASP A 347 3.88 29.32 -14.20
CA ASP A 347 3.86 30.43 -15.15
C ASP A 347 5.26 31.03 -15.35
N GLU A 348 6.07 31.10 -14.30
CA GLU A 348 7.45 31.61 -14.35
C GLU A 348 8.35 30.71 -15.20
N LEU A 349 8.24 29.39 -15.02
CA LEU A 349 8.98 28.40 -15.82
C LEU A 349 8.48 28.40 -17.27
N SER A 350 7.17 28.50 -17.49
CA SER A 350 6.58 28.58 -18.82
C SER A 350 7.10 29.81 -19.59
N ALA A 351 7.18 30.97 -18.94
CA ALA A 351 7.73 32.19 -19.52
C ALA A 351 9.23 32.07 -19.80
N ALA A 352 10.00 31.47 -18.89
CA ALA A 352 11.43 31.25 -19.11
C ALA A 352 11.71 30.31 -20.30
N LEU A 353 10.86 29.30 -20.52
CA LEU A 353 10.96 28.41 -21.68
C LEU A 353 10.73 29.13 -23.02
N ASP A 354 10.01 30.25 -23.03
CA ASP A 354 9.83 31.08 -24.24
C ASP A 354 11.07 31.94 -24.55
N MET A 355 11.99 32.10 -23.58
CA MET A 355 13.20 32.92 -23.68
C MET A 355 14.46 32.12 -24.04
N VAL A 356 14.39 30.78 -24.03
CA VAL A 356 15.54 29.89 -24.26
C VAL A 356 15.36 29.09 -25.53
N ASP A 357 16.41 29.00 -26.34
CA ASP A 357 16.39 28.16 -27.54
C ASP A 357 16.50 26.67 -27.16
N LEU A 358 15.42 25.94 -27.35
CA LEU A 358 15.35 24.48 -27.15
C LEU A 358 15.47 23.71 -28.48
N SER A 359 16.00 24.32 -29.54
CA SER A 359 16.19 23.70 -30.86
C SER A 359 16.93 22.35 -30.78
N GLN A 360 17.91 22.25 -29.88
CA GLN A 360 18.74 21.06 -29.67
C GLN A 360 17.99 19.88 -29.02
N ALA A 361 16.85 20.11 -28.36
CA ALA A 361 16.08 19.04 -27.74
C ALA A 361 15.11 18.39 -28.75
N SER A 362 15.11 17.06 -28.85
CA SER A 362 14.26 16.33 -29.80
C SER A 362 12.79 16.32 -29.37
N LEU A 363 11.91 16.82 -30.23
CA LEU A 363 10.48 16.89 -29.94
C LEU A 363 9.84 15.49 -29.90
N TYR A 364 10.19 14.61 -30.83
CA TYR A 364 9.72 13.24 -30.88
C TYR A 364 10.86 12.27 -30.55
N ASP A 365 10.53 11.18 -29.85
CA ASP A 365 11.44 10.04 -29.69
C ASP A 365 11.67 9.42 -31.07
N ASP A 366 12.93 9.34 -31.50
CA ASP A 366 13.31 8.62 -32.71
C ASP A 366 13.51 7.14 -32.39
N PRO A 367 12.64 6.24 -32.87
CA PRO A 367 12.78 4.80 -32.63
C PRO A 367 14.07 4.23 -33.24
N THR A 368 14.65 4.88 -34.25
CA THR A 368 15.86 4.43 -34.95
C THR A 368 17.16 4.76 -34.19
N LEU A 369 17.13 5.79 -33.33
CA LEU A 369 18.24 6.15 -32.43
C LEU A 369 18.23 5.37 -31.11
N ARG A 370 17.24 4.49 -30.92
CA ARG A 370 17.33 3.46 -29.89
C ARG A 370 18.50 2.57 -30.31
N LYS A 371 19.73 2.85 -29.82
CA LYS A 371 20.75 1.80 -29.66
C LYS A 371 19.98 0.61 -29.14
N GLU A 372 19.92 -0.47 -29.92
CA GLU A 372 19.23 -1.70 -29.57
C GLU A 372 19.50 -1.93 -28.09
N GLY A 373 18.50 -1.58 -27.27
CA GLY A 373 18.65 -1.68 -25.84
C GLY A 373 18.95 -3.14 -25.63
N GLN A 374 20.11 -3.47 -25.05
CA GLN A 374 20.49 -4.85 -24.80
C GLN A 374 19.26 -5.56 -24.28
N GLY A 375 18.67 -6.39 -25.13
CA GLY A 375 17.50 -7.16 -24.78
C GLY A 375 18.00 -8.14 -23.74
N PHE A 376 17.74 -7.86 -22.47
CA PHE A 376 18.03 -8.82 -21.43
C PHE A 376 17.00 -9.93 -21.59
N TRP A 377 17.43 -11.03 -22.21
CA TRP A 377 16.69 -12.28 -22.18
C TRP A 377 16.84 -12.84 -20.77
N TRP A 378 15.77 -12.75 -19.99
CA TRP A 378 15.71 -13.43 -18.71
C TRP A 378 15.41 -14.91 -18.99
N LEU A 379 16.46 -15.74 -19.03
CA LEU A 379 16.31 -17.18 -19.01
C LEU A 379 15.75 -17.59 -17.66
N ASN A 380 14.46 -17.90 -17.61
CA ASN A 380 13.85 -18.56 -16.46
C ASN A 380 14.18 -20.05 -16.55
N ALA A 381 15.29 -20.45 -15.93
CA ALA A 381 15.67 -21.85 -15.80
C ALA A 381 14.66 -22.53 -14.86
N ASN A 382 13.55 -23.03 -15.41
CA ASN A 382 12.67 -23.93 -14.70
C ASN A 382 13.49 -25.20 -14.37
N PRO A 383 13.70 -25.55 -13.09
CA PRO A 383 14.51 -26.71 -12.72
C PRO A 383 13.90 -28.06 -13.15
N LYS A 384 12.64 -28.08 -13.60
CA LYS A 384 12.05 -29.25 -14.28
C LYS A 384 12.50 -29.42 -15.73
N ILE A 385 13.05 -28.36 -16.34
CA ILE A 385 13.50 -28.32 -17.75
C ILE A 385 15.04 -28.26 -17.79
N TRP A 386 15.66 -27.57 -16.84
CA TRP A 386 17.10 -27.35 -16.76
C TRP A 386 17.66 -28.00 -15.48
N SER A 387 18.33 -29.14 -15.62
CA SER A 387 19.12 -29.80 -14.57
C SER A 387 20.58 -29.84 -15.02
N PHE A 388 21.44 -29.00 -14.41
CA PHE A 388 22.87 -28.99 -14.75
C PHE A 388 23.59 -30.31 -14.41
N SER A 389 22.96 -31.15 -13.59
CA SER A 389 23.43 -32.50 -13.25
C SER A 389 23.46 -33.45 -14.46
N ASP A 390 22.63 -33.17 -15.47
CA ASP A 390 22.37 -34.08 -16.60
C ASP A 390 22.88 -33.54 -17.94
N ILE A 391 23.58 -32.39 -17.95
CA ILE A 391 24.07 -31.72 -19.17
C ILE A 391 25.58 -31.95 -19.29
N ALA A 392 26.03 -32.56 -20.39
CA ALA A 392 27.45 -32.75 -20.64
C ALA A 392 28.14 -31.44 -21.07
N VAL A 393 29.43 -31.28 -20.73
CA VAL A 393 30.21 -30.12 -21.16
C VAL A 393 30.30 -30.10 -22.69
N GLY A 394 29.70 -29.08 -23.32
CA GLY A 394 29.66 -28.89 -24.77
C GLY A 394 28.33 -29.26 -25.44
N GLU A 395 27.35 -29.73 -24.69
CA GLU A 395 26.02 -30.08 -25.22
C GLU A 395 25.19 -28.82 -25.51
N VAL A 396 24.46 -28.83 -26.64
CA VAL A 396 23.62 -27.71 -27.09
C VAL A 396 22.15 -28.06 -26.90
N GLN A 397 21.45 -27.30 -26.06
CA GLN A 397 20.01 -27.46 -25.84
C GLN A 397 19.23 -26.32 -26.50
N SER A 398 18.22 -26.67 -27.31
CA SER A 398 17.38 -25.70 -28.02
C SER A 398 16.01 -25.59 -27.37
N TYR A 399 15.51 -24.35 -27.21
CA TYR A 399 14.19 -24.04 -26.64
C TYR A 399 13.48 -22.98 -27.48
N THR A 400 12.17 -23.08 -27.65
CA THR A 400 11.32 -22.08 -28.33
C THR A 400 10.26 -21.53 -27.37
N LEU A 401 9.88 -20.26 -27.56
CA LEU A 401 8.94 -19.51 -26.72
C LEU A 401 7.47 -20.01 -26.75
N TYR A 402 7.17 -21.00 -27.58
CA TYR A 402 5.84 -21.57 -27.73
C TYR A 402 5.89 -23.03 -27.27
N ASN A 403 5.41 -23.27 -26.05
CA ASN A 403 4.95 -24.58 -25.60
C ASN A 403 3.43 -24.53 -25.44
#